data_AF-A0A960UP64-F1
#
_entry.id   AF-A0A960UP64-F1
#
_cell.length_a   1.000
_cell.length_b   1.000
_cell.length_c   1.000
_cell.angle_alpha   90.00
_cell.angle_beta   90.00
_cell.angle_gamma   90.00
#
_symmetry.space_group_name_H-M   'P 1'
#
loop_
_entity.id
_entity.type
_entity.pdbx_description
1 polymer ?
#
loop_
_entity_poly.entity_id
_entity_poly.type
_entity_poly.pdbx_seq_one_letter_code
_entity_poly.pdbx_strand_id
1 'polypeptide(L)'
;FNWDEDQIQTLQSNPSVLYADIPRGSRLVPYVLHKENLDPAIKAARELLDQKGEDLEVHILSEMGAERYLDGERLKAFEGLEQRSLFKMLPWFRRMWRSLFGGRKLKKHEMALLKNQLRREFEQEKARIQKSEARRKQKELVEERLKGESEAQKAEKKPESRKIETASVDDPKGLIQKDIEKTKEKLELDEQVRHNLDRISKILDEAWDRKELPNRTHVLENLKDFDEDGLIMFLKKYGRKEIYSFRVRNEDPKYVWPILISKKYIQRHGRRLYKEAIEEADKQRAASMPNQEKFDVFTAIEDFFGRIFARSR
;
A
#
# COMPACT_ATOMS: atom_id res chain seq x y z
N PHE A 1 -22.25 -21.36 3.03
CA PHE A 1 -23.45 -20.53 3.13
C PHE A 1 -23.33 -19.41 2.11
N ASN A 2 -24.11 -19.46 1.03
CA ASN A 2 -24.26 -18.36 0.09
C ASN A 2 -25.60 -17.72 0.42
N TRP A 3 -25.56 -16.53 1.01
CA TRP A 3 -26.76 -15.72 1.23
C TRP A 3 -26.98 -14.88 -0.03
N ASP A 4 -28.23 -14.77 -0.48
CA ASP A 4 -28.58 -13.90 -1.61
C ASP A 4 -28.52 -12.42 -1.17
N GLU A 5 -28.24 -11.50 -2.11
CA GLU A 5 -28.14 -10.05 -1.81
C GLU A 5 -29.41 -9.51 -1.14
N ASP A 6 -30.60 -9.96 -1.57
CA ASP A 6 -31.89 -9.57 -0.99
C ASP A 6 -32.08 -10.04 0.46
N GLN A 7 -31.57 -11.24 0.78
CA GLN A 7 -31.61 -11.78 2.14
C GLN A 7 -30.69 -10.97 3.06
N ILE A 8 -29.50 -10.61 2.58
CA ILE A 8 -28.56 -9.77 3.31
C ILE A 8 -29.16 -8.39 3.58
N GLN A 9 -29.76 -7.76 2.56
CA GLN A 9 -30.37 -6.44 2.70
C GLN A 9 -31.55 -6.45 3.70
N THR A 10 -32.36 -7.52 3.67
CA THR A 10 -33.43 -7.73 4.65
C THR A 10 -32.89 -7.86 6.06
N LEU A 11 -31.83 -8.64 6.26
CA LEU A 11 -31.19 -8.83 7.57
C LEU A 11 -30.52 -7.56 8.08
N GLN A 12 -29.88 -6.77 7.21
CA GLN A 12 -29.27 -5.49 7.57
C GLN A 12 -30.30 -4.46 8.03
N SER A 13 -31.52 -4.52 7.48
CA SER A 13 -32.61 -3.63 7.86
C SER A 13 -33.16 -3.92 9.27
N ASN A 14 -32.90 -5.12 9.81
CA ASN A 14 -33.38 -5.52 11.12
C ASN A 14 -32.48 -4.94 12.24
N PRO A 15 -33.01 -4.07 13.12
CA PRO A 15 -32.22 -3.44 14.18
C PRO A 15 -31.73 -4.43 15.24
N SER A 16 -32.30 -5.64 15.34
CA SER A 16 -31.88 -6.68 16.30
C SER A 16 -30.71 -7.52 15.80
N VAL A 17 -30.23 -7.26 14.58
CA VAL A 17 -29.18 -8.01 13.91
C VAL A 17 -27.91 -7.16 13.78
N LEU A 18 -26.78 -7.77 14.08
CA LEU A 18 -25.44 -7.23 13.83
C LEU A 18 -24.93 -7.81 12.52
N TYR A 19 -24.30 -6.96 11.72
CA TYR A 19 -23.79 -7.30 10.41
C TYR A 19 -22.36 -6.82 10.24
N ALA A 20 -21.50 -7.65 9.67
CA ALA A 20 -20.18 -7.26 9.22
C ALA A 20 -19.76 -8.05 7.98
N ASP A 21 -19.27 -7.34 6.96
CA ASP A 21 -18.54 -7.96 5.86
C ASP A 21 -17.08 -8.14 6.25
N ILE A 22 -16.54 -9.34 6.04
CA ILE A 22 -15.17 -9.67 6.41
C ILE A 22 -14.45 -10.19 5.17
N PRO A 23 -13.30 -9.60 4.80
CA PRO A 23 -12.53 -10.08 3.66
C PRO A 23 -11.95 -11.46 3.98
N ARG A 24 -12.25 -12.46 3.13
CA ARG A 24 -11.58 -13.76 3.13
C ARG A 24 -11.08 -14.09 1.74
N GLY A 25 -9.77 -13.96 1.54
CA GLY A 25 -9.12 -14.26 0.28
C GLY A 25 -9.55 -13.29 -0.82
N SER A 26 -10.41 -13.76 -1.74
CA SER A 26 -10.85 -12.97 -2.91
C SER A 26 -12.31 -12.51 -2.86
N ARG A 27 -13.01 -12.77 -1.74
CA ARG A 27 -14.43 -12.46 -1.58
C ARG A 27 -14.70 -11.81 -0.23
N LEU A 28 -15.77 -11.02 -0.17
CA LEU A 28 -16.36 -10.57 1.09
C LEU A 28 -17.30 -11.66 1.59
N VAL A 29 -17.11 -12.06 2.85
CA VAL A 29 -17.99 -13.01 3.51
C VAL A 29 -18.88 -12.24 4.48
N PRO A 30 -20.21 -12.26 4.29
CA PRO A 30 -21.13 -11.62 5.21
C PRO A 30 -21.25 -12.46 6.48
N TYR A 31 -21.06 -11.81 7.62
CA TYR A 31 -21.34 -12.38 8.93
C TYR A 31 -22.54 -11.67 9.54
N VAL A 32 -23.43 -12.47 10.15
CA VAL A 32 -24.70 -12.01 10.71
C VAL A 32 -24.83 -12.61 12.10
N LEU A 33 -25.20 -11.78 13.08
CA LEU A 33 -25.38 -12.21 14.47
C LEU A 33 -26.59 -11.52 15.09
N HIS A 34 -27.54 -12.29 15.61
CA HIS A 34 -28.63 -11.72 16.41
C HIS A 34 -28.08 -11.23 17.75
N LYS A 35 -28.54 -10.07 18.24
CA LYS A 35 -28.05 -9.47 19.50
C LYS A 35 -28.21 -10.39 20.72
N GLU A 36 -29.24 -11.24 20.74
CA GLU A 36 -29.44 -12.23 21.82
C GLU A 36 -28.36 -13.32 21.85
N ASN A 37 -27.72 -13.59 20.71
CA ASN A 37 -26.68 -14.60 20.58
C ASN A 37 -25.28 -14.03 20.81
N LEU A 38 -25.17 -12.79 21.30
CA LEU A 38 -23.90 -12.13 21.53
C LEU A 38 -23.07 -12.82 22.63
N ASP A 39 -23.69 -13.18 23.75
CA ASP A 39 -22.99 -13.86 24.85
C ASP A 39 -22.47 -15.26 24.45
N PRO A 40 -23.28 -16.14 23.81
CA PRO A 40 -22.77 -17.38 23.22
C PRO A 40 -21.62 -17.17 22.23
N ALA A 41 -21.71 -16.16 21.36
CA ALA A 41 -20.69 -15.86 20.37
C ALA A 41 -19.37 -15.42 21.02
N ILE A 42 -19.41 -14.57 22.05
CA ILE A 42 -18.23 -14.15 22.83
C ILE A 42 -17.59 -15.35 23.53
N LYS A 43 -18.41 -16.26 24.07
CA LYS A 43 -17.91 -17.49 24.70
C LYS A 43 -17.20 -18.39 23.68
N ALA A 44 -17.79 -18.61 22.50
CA ALA A 44 -17.18 -19.39 21.43
C ALA A 44 -15.87 -18.74 20.92
N ALA A 45 -15.85 -17.41 20.75
CA ALA A 45 -14.65 -16.67 20.37
C ALA A 45 -13.53 -16.80 21.41
N ARG A 46 -13.87 -16.79 22.70
CA ARG A 46 -12.92 -17.05 23.79
C ARG A 46 -12.35 -18.45 23.73
N GLU A 47 -13.19 -19.46 23.58
CA GLU A 47 -12.76 -20.85 23.51
C GLU A 47 -11.83 -21.09 22.32
N LEU A 48 -12.14 -20.55 21.13
CA LEU A 48 -11.27 -20.63 19.95
C LEU A 48 -9.93 -19.91 20.16
N LEU A 49 -9.95 -18.73 20.79
CA LEU A 49 -8.74 -17.98 21.10
C LEU A 49 -7.84 -18.72 22.10
N ASP A 50 -8.44 -19.38 23.10
CA ASP A 50 -7.73 -20.11 24.15
C ASP A 50 -7.19 -21.46 23.66
N GLN A 51 -7.97 -22.20 22.87
CA GLN A 51 -7.60 -23.55 22.41
C GLN A 51 -6.70 -23.53 21.17
N LYS A 52 -7.06 -22.72 20.17
CA LYS A 52 -6.39 -22.72 18.85
C LYS A 52 -5.51 -21.49 18.64
N GLY A 53 -5.68 -20.45 19.46
CA GLY A 53 -5.01 -19.18 19.22
C GLY A 53 -5.57 -18.43 18.02
N GLU A 54 -6.76 -18.79 17.52
CA GLU A 54 -7.43 -18.08 16.43
C GLU A 54 -8.18 -16.87 16.99
N ASP A 55 -7.91 -15.69 16.44
CA ASP A 55 -8.48 -14.41 16.90
C ASP A 55 -9.49 -13.80 15.93
N LEU A 56 -9.79 -14.49 14.83
CA LEU A 56 -10.69 -14.01 13.79
C LEU A 56 -12.10 -13.70 14.32
N GLU A 57 -12.71 -14.61 15.08
CA GLU A 57 -14.05 -14.38 15.66
C GLU A 57 -14.10 -13.14 16.57
N VAL A 58 -13.00 -12.83 17.26
CA VAL A 58 -12.88 -11.61 18.08
C VAL A 58 -12.92 -10.38 17.19
N HIS A 59 -12.22 -10.41 16.05
CA HIS A 59 -12.20 -9.32 15.08
C HIS A 59 -13.57 -9.15 14.40
N ILE A 60 -14.26 -10.24 14.09
CA ILE A 60 -15.62 -10.20 13.51
C ILE A 60 -16.58 -9.50 14.48
N LEU A 61 -16.58 -9.91 15.76
CA LEU A 61 -17.41 -9.29 16.80
C LEU A 61 -17.06 -7.81 17.02
N SER A 62 -15.77 -7.46 16.94
CA SER A 62 -15.31 -6.07 17.05
C SER A 62 -15.81 -5.21 15.87
N GLU A 63 -15.74 -5.74 14.65
CA GLU A 63 -16.21 -5.07 13.43
C GLU A 63 -17.75 -4.92 13.41
N MET A 64 -18.48 -5.90 13.92
CA MET A 64 -19.92 -5.83 14.17
C MET A 64 -20.31 -4.77 15.21
N GLY A 65 -19.34 -4.23 15.97
CA GLY A 65 -19.60 -3.27 17.03
C GLY A 65 -20.24 -3.89 18.28
N ALA A 66 -19.93 -5.16 18.58
CA ALA A 66 -20.42 -5.89 19.76
C ALA A 66 -20.28 -5.08 21.06
N GLU A 67 -19.17 -4.33 21.21
CA GLU A 67 -18.88 -3.45 22.35
C GLU A 67 -20.03 -2.50 22.72
N ARG A 68 -20.81 -2.04 21.72
CA ARG A 68 -21.92 -1.09 21.92
C ARG A 68 -23.16 -1.70 22.57
N TYR A 69 -23.24 -3.03 22.62
CA TYR A 69 -24.40 -3.79 23.11
C TYR A 69 -24.08 -4.57 24.39
N LEU A 70 -22.91 -4.32 24.99
CA LEU A 70 -22.44 -4.97 26.20
C LEU A 70 -22.29 -3.95 27.31
N ASP A 71 -22.71 -4.31 28.52
CA ASP A 71 -22.60 -3.46 29.70
C ASP A 71 -21.85 -4.16 30.85
N GLY A 72 -21.25 -3.34 31.71
CA GLY A 72 -20.67 -3.78 32.98
C GLY A 72 -19.58 -4.85 32.84
N GLU A 73 -19.84 -6.02 33.44
CA GLU A 73 -18.90 -7.15 33.44
C GLU A 73 -18.75 -7.79 32.06
N ARG A 74 -19.82 -7.84 31.27
CA ARG A 74 -19.80 -8.43 29.92
C ARG A 74 -18.91 -7.62 28.99
N LEU A 75 -18.99 -6.29 29.09
CA LEU A 75 -18.12 -5.37 28.36
C LEU A 75 -16.65 -5.59 28.73
N LYS A 76 -16.31 -5.61 30.02
CA LYS A 76 -14.93 -5.86 30.49
C LYS A 76 -14.39 -7.22 30.02
N ALA A 77 -15.25 -8.24 30.02
CA ALA A 77 -14.91 -9.57 29.55
C ALA A 77 -14.58 -9.60 28.04
N PHE A 78 -15.30 -8.81 27.24
CA PHE A 78 -15.03 -8.64 25.81
C PHE A 78 -13.81 -7.75 25.55
N GLU A 79 -13.65 -6.62 26.24
CA GLU A 79 -12.46 -5.77 26.15
C GLU A 79 -11.18 -6.55 26.48
N GLY A 80 -11.23 -7.43 27.48
CA GLY A 80 -10.12 -8.32 27.81
C GLY A 80 -9.78 -9.32 26.70
N LEU A 81 -10.80 -9.83 26.00
CA LEU A 81 -10.64 -10.71 24.84
C LEU A 81 -9.99 -9.96 23.66
N GLU A 82 -10.51 -8.77 23.34
CA GLU A 82 -9.95 -7.90 22.30
C GLU A 82 -8.51 -7.52 22.61
N GLN A 83 -8.21 -7.17 23.86
CA GLN A 83 -6.85 -6.83 24.26
C GLN A 83 -5.88 -7.99 24.01
N ARG A 84 -6.28 -9.23 24.30
CA ARG A 84 -5.46 -10.42 24.05
C ARG A 84 -5.26 -10.68 22.56
N SER A 85 -6.30 -10.46 21.76
CA SER A 85 -6.23 -10.52 20.30
C SER A 85 -5.26 -9.46 19.75
N LEU A 86 -5.47 -8.18 20.07
CA LEU A 86 -4.63 -7.06 19.63
C LEU A 86 -3.18 -7.17 20.11
N PHE A 87 -2.93 -7.78 21.26
CA PHE A 87 -1.56 -7.99 21.74
C PHE A 87 -0.73 -8.81 20.74
N LYS A 88 -1.34 -9.74 19.99
CA LYS A 88 -0.65 -10.54 18.96
C LYS A 88 -0.18 -9.70 17.78
N MET A 89 -0.87 -8.60 17.46
CA MET A 89 -0.50 -7.68 16.39
C MET A 89 0.77 -6.88 16.71
N LEU A 90 1.19 -6.82 17.98
CA LEU A 90 2.43 -6.15 18.32
C LEU A 90 3.64 -6.88 17.71
N PRO A 91 4.66 -6.12 17.25
CA PRO A 91 5.93 -6.70 16.83
C PRO A 91 6.50 -7.65 17.89
N TRP A 92 7.08 -8.77 17.46
CA TRP A 92 7.54 -9.82 18.35
C TRP A 92 8.50 -9.31 19.43
N PHE A 93 9.39 -8.36 19.09
CA PHE A 93 10.31 -7.76 20.06
C PHE A 93 9.57 -6.98 21.14
N ARG A 94 8.48 -6.26 20.81
CA ARG A 94 7.65 -5.57 21.81
C ARG A 94 6.90 -6.55 22.71
N ARG A 95 6.41 -7.66 22.13
CA ARG A 95 5.77 -8.73 22.91
C ARG A 95 6.78 -9.39 23.87
N MET A 96 7.99 -9.67 23.40
CA MET A 96 9.07 -10.24 24.21
C MET A 96 9.52 -9.29 25.32
N TRP A 97 9.81 -8.03 24.99
CA TRP A 97 10.17 -7.00 25.98
C TRP A 97 9.09 -6.83 27.05
N ARG A 98 7.81 -6.83 26.65
CA ARG A 98 6.70 -6.76 27.61
C ARG A 98 6.49 -8.06 28.38
N SER A 99 6.94 -9.20 27.89
CA SER A 99 6.90 -10.44 28.65
C SER A 99 8.02 -10.52 29.70
N LEU A 100 9.13 -9.82 29.49
CA LEU A 100 10.29 -9.82 30.38
C LEU A 100 10.26 -8.67 31.40
N PHE A 101 9.83 -7.47 30.98
CA PHE A 101 9.95 -6.24 31.78
C PHE A 101 8.64 -5.48 31.97
N GLY A 102 7.52 -5.98 31.44
CA GLY A 102 6.25 -5.25 31.43
C GLY A 102 5.04 -6.09 31.86
N GLY A 103 3.92 -5.42 32.07
CA GLY A 103 2.63 -6.10 32.13
C GLY A 103 2.16 -6.47 30.72
N ARG A 104 1.48 -7.62 30.58
CA ARG A 104 0.79 -8.04 29.34
C ARG A 104 -0.42 -7.16 28.97
N LYS A 105 -0.60 -6.02 29.66
CA LYS A 105 -1.72 -5.10 29.44
C LYS A 105 -1.36 -4.03 28.42
N LEU A 106 -2.23 -3.86 27.42
CA LEU A 106 -2.16 -2.74 26.50
C LEU A 106 -2.80 -1.51 27.16
N LYS A 107 -2.21 -0.33 26.98
CA LYS A 107 -2.86 0.92 27.42
C LYS A 107 -4.03 1.24 26.48
N LYS A 108 -5.05 1.94 26.97
CA LYS A 108 -6.25 2.30 26.16
C LYS A 108 -5.90 2.98 24.82
N HIS A 109 -4.91 3.88 24.83
CA HIS A 109 -4.45 4.54 23.59
C HIS A 109 -3.76 3.57 22.62
N GLU A 110 -2.99 2.59 23.12
CA GLU A 110 -2.34 1.58 22.27
C GLU A 110 -3.40 0.67 21.65
N MET A 111 -4.42 0.28 22.42
CA MET A 111 -5.56 -0.47 21.91
C MET A 111 -6.28 0.31 20.80
N ALA A 112 -6.56 1.60 21.02
CA ALA A 112 -7.20 2.44 20.00
C ALA A 112 -6.37 2.54 18.72
N LEU A 113 -5.04 2.68 18.82
CA LEU A 113 -4.14 2.69 17.66
C LEU A 113 -4.17 1.37 16.90
N LEU A 114 -4.09 0.24 17.61
CA LEU A 114 -4.12 -1.09 16.99
C LEU A 114 -5.49 -1.40 16.37
N LYS A 115 -6.60 -1.06 17.05
CA LYS A 115 -7.97 -1.16 16.48
C LYS A 115 -8.08 -0.33 15.19
N ASN A 116 -7.57 0.91 15.18
CA ASN A 116 -7.60 1.76 14.00
C ASN A 116 -6.73 1.21 12.85
N GLN A 117 -5.57 0.64 13.17
CA GLN A 117 -4.73 -0.02 12.17
C GLN A 117 -5.47 -1.22 11.56
N LEU A 118 -6.04 -2.09 12.40
CA LEU A 118 -6.79 -3.26 11.96
C LEU A 118 -7.99 -2.86 11.08
N ARG A 119 -8.76 -1.84 11.49
CA ARG A 119 -9.87 -1.31 10.67
C ARG A 119 -9.40 -0.82 9.31
N ARG A 120 -8.28 -0.08 9.26
CA ARG A 120 -7.71 0.37 7.98
C ARG A 120 -7.27 -0.79 7.09
N GLU A 121 -6.68 -1.83 7.67
CA GLU A 121 -6.28 -3.04 6.93
C GLU A 121 -7.53 -3.74 6.36
N PHE A 122 -8.58 -3.91 7.16
CA PHE A 122 -9.85 -4.46 6.70
C PHE A 122 -10.52 -3.61 5.60
N GLU A 123 -10.59 -2.29 5.78
CA GLU A 123 -11.17 -1.38 4.78
C GLU A 123 -10.39 -1.41 3.45
N GLN A 124 -9.06 -1.47 3.51
CA GLN A 124 -8.22 -1.58 2.32
C GLN A 124 -8.45 -2.90 1.57
N GLU A 125 -8.56 -4.01 2.30
CA GLU A 125 -8.89 -5.31 1.70
C GLU A 125 -10.30 -5.33 1.12
N LYS A 126 -11.29 -4.78 1.83
CA LYS A 126 -12.67 -4.62 1.33
C LYS A 126 -12.70 -3.86 0.02
N ALA A 127 -12.05 -2.69 -0.03
CA ALA A 127 -11.97 -1.86 -1.23
C ALA A 127 -11.26 -2.58 -2.38
N ARG A 128 -10.21 -3.35 -2.10
CA ARG A 128 -9.50 -4.15 -3.10
C ARG A 128 -10.40 -5.24 -3.69
N ILE A 129 -11.13 -5.97 -2.85
CA ILE A 129 -12.04 -7.04 -3.29
C ILE A 129 -13.18 -6.45 -4.12
N GLN A 130 -13.87 -5.42 -3.60
CA GLN A 130 -14.95 -4.73 -4.32
C GLN A 130 -14.48 -4.19 -5.67
N LYS A 131 -13.28 -3.59 -5.74
CA LYS A 131 -12.69 -3.13 -7.00
C LYS A 131 -12.42 -4.28 -7.97
N SER A 132 -12.01 -5.44 -7.46
CA SER A 132 -11.78 -6.63 -8.29
C SER A 132 -13.08 -7.24 -8.80
N GLU A 133 -14.13 -7.28 -7.97
CA GLU A 133 -15.46 -7.75 -8.35
C GLU A 133 -16.13 -6.80 -9.34
N ALA A 134 -16.06 -5.49 -9.11
CA ALA A 134 -16.54 -4.48 -10.06
C ALA A 134 -15.85 -4.61 -11.43
N ARG A 135 -14.52 -4.85 -11.45
CA ARG A 135 -13.79 -5.11 -12.70
C ARG A 135 -14.22 -6.41 -13.38
N ARG A 136 -14.56 -7.46 -12.62
CA ARG A 136 -15.08 -8.72 -13.18
C ARG A 136 -16.47 -8.53 -13.78
N LYS A 137 -17.41 -7.94 -13.03
CA LYS A 137 -18.75 -7.59 -13.51
C LYS A 137 -18.68 -6.69 -14.75
N GLN A 138 -17.76 -5.73 -14.80
CA GLN A 138 -17.53 -4.89 -15.99
C GLN A 138 -17.05 -5.71 -17.20
N LYS A 139 -16.13 -6.66 -17.02
CA LYS A 139 -15.68 -7.53 -18.11
C LYS A 139 -16.79 -8.43 -18.63
N GLU A 140 -17.57 -9.03 -17.72
CA GLU A 140 -18.73 -9.86 -18.07
C GLU A 140 -19.76 -9.06 -18.87
N LEU A 141 -20.10 -7.84 -18.44
CA LEU A 141 -21.01 -6.96 -19.17
C LEU A 141 -20.48 -6.54 -20.57
N VAL A 142 -19.17 -6.33 -20.72
CA VAL A 142 -18.56 -6.04 -22.02
C VAL A 142 -18.58 -7.27 -22.92
N GLU A 143 -18.28 -8.46 -22.39
CA GLU A 143 -18.35 -9.71 -23.13
C GLU A 143 -19.78 -10.06 -23.55
N GLU A 144 -20.78 -9.84 -22.69
CA GLU A 144 -22.20 -10.02 -23.01
C GLU A 144 -22.67 -9.05 -24.09
N ARG A 145 -22.21 -7.78 -24.07
CA ARG A 145 -22.51 -6.81 -25.12
C ARG A 145 -21.86 -7.17 -26.45
N LEU A 146 -20.59 -7.60 -26.44
CA LEU A 146 -19.90 -8.03 -27.66
C LEU A 146 -20.49 -9.32 -28.25
N LYS A 147 -20.94 -10.25 -27.39
CA LYS A 147 -21.68 -11.44 -27.82
C LYS A 147 -23.06 -11.08 -28.37
N GLY A 148 -23.81 -10.22 -27.68
CA GLY A 148 -25.10 -9.69 -28.14
C GLY A 148 -25.00 -8.90 -29.45
N GLU A 149 -23.93 -8.13 -29.67
CA GLU A 149 -23.65 -7.46 -30.94
C GLU A 149 -23.26 -8.47 -32.04
N SER A 150 -22.55 -9.56 -31.71
CA SER A 150 -22.22 -10.61 -32.69
C SER A 150 -23.42 -11.49 -33.07
N GLU A 151 -24.40 -11.64 -32.18
CA GLU A 151 -25.68 -12.30 -32.46
C GLU A 151 -26.65 -11.35 -33.19
N ALA A 152 -26.67 -10.06 -32.84
CA ALA A 152 -27.43 -9.03 -33.54
C ALA A 152 -26.86 -8.70 -34.92
N GLN A 153 -25.54 -8.87 -35.17
CA GLN A 153 -24.97 -8.69 -36.51
C GLN A 153 -25.30 -9.84 -37.48
N LYS A 154 -25.90 -10.94 -37.01
CA LYS A 154 -26.45 -12.00 -37.87
C LYS A 154 -27.96 -11.85 -38.13
N ALA A 155 -28.64 -10.91 -37.47
CA ALA A 155 -30.06 -10.65 -37.67
C ALA A 155 -30.29 -9.16 -37.96
N GLU A 156 -30.79 -8.89 -39.16
CA GLU A 156 -31.45 -7.64 -39.59
C GLU A 156 -30.57 -6.52 -40.18
N LYS A 157 -30.49 -6.55 -41.51
CA LYS A 157 -30.65 -5.33 -42.32
C LYS A 157 -32.11 -4.86 -42.19
N LYS A 158 -32.35 -3.74 -41.50
CA LYS A 158 -33.29 -2.67 -41.93
C LYS A 158 -33.20 -1.45 -41.01
N PRO A 159 -33.36 -0.23 -41.54
CA PRO A 159 -33.32 1.00 -40.75
C PRO A 159 -34.73 1.39 -40.34
N GLU A 160 -34.96 1.67 -39.06
CA GLU A 160 -36.02 2.62 -38.70
C GLU A 160 -35.83 3.19 -37.29
N SER A 161 -36.08 4.49 -37.24
CA SER A 161 -36.07 5.37 -36.10
C SER A 161 -37.03 4.94 -34.98
N ARG A 162 -36.61 5.11 -33.71
CA ARG A 162 -37.55 5.49 -32.65
C ARG A 162 -36.85 6.25 -31.52
N LYS A 163 -37.25 7.52 -31.40
CA LYS A 163 -37.10 8.35 -30.19
C LYS A 163 -37.88 7.70 -29.06
N ILE A 164 -37.26 7.58 -27.89
CA ILE A 164 -37.97 7.65 -26.59
C ILE A 164 -37.10 8.50 -25.67
N GLU A 165 -37.50 9.76 -25.51
CA GLU A 165 -37.19 10.55 -24.33
C GLU A 165 -38.23 10.20 -23.26
N THR A 166 -37.77 9.81 -22.08
CA THR A 166 -38.45 10.13 -20.82
C THR A 166 -37.38 10.56 -19.83
N ALA A 167 -37.41 11.84 -19.49
CA ALA A 167 -36.57 12.45 -18.47
C ALA A 167 -37.10 12.08 -17.07
N SER A 168 -36.20 11.62 -16.19
CA SER A 168 -36.35 11.81 -14.76
C SER A 168 -34.96 11.90 -14.12
N VAL A 169 -34.77 13.04 -13.46
CA VAL A 169 -33.84 13.46 -12.41
C VAL A 169 -32.87 12.40 -11.85
N ASP A 170 -31.61 12.82 -11.73
CA ASP A 170 -30.39 12.14 -11.25
C ASP A 170 -29.72 11.21 -12.28
N ASP A 171 -28.72 11.77 -12.98
CA ASP A 171 -28.05 11.19 -14.14
C ASP A 171 -26.80 10.37 -13.73
N PRO A 172 -26.89 9.03 -13.58
CA PRO A 172 -25.74 8.16 -13.27
C PRO A 172 -24.69 8.14 -14.40
N LYS A 173 -25.04 8.56 -15.63
CA LYS A 173 -24.10 8.61 -16.75
C LYS A 173 -23.04 9.69 -16.57
N GLY A 174 -23.39 10.84 -15.98
CA GLY A 174 -22.43 11.92 -15.70
C GLY A 174 -21.42 11.59 -14.60
N LEU A 175 -21.80 10.78 -13.61
CA LEU A 175 -20.91 10.25 -12.57
C LEU A 175 -19.99 9.15 -13.11
N ILE A 176 -20.53 8.23 -13.91
CA ILE A 176 -19.75 7.17 -14.58
C ILE A 176 -18.76 7.74 -15.58
N GLN A 177 -19.14 8.76 -16.37
CA GLN A 177 -18.25 9.43 -17.31
C GLN A 177 -17.10 10.13 -16.59
N LYS A 178 -17.42 10.88 -15.52
CA LYS A 178 -16.40 11.55 -14.68
C LYS A 178 -15.47 10.56 -13.98
N ASP A 179 -15.95 9.40 -13.56
CA ASP A 179 -15.11 8.38 -12.93
C ASP A 179 -14.25 7.63 -13.95
N ILE A 180 -14.75 7.41 -15.18
CA ILE A 180 -13.96 6.87 -16.29
C ILE A 180 -12.88 7.87 -16.72
N GLU A 181 -13.21 9.15 -16.83
CA GLU A 181 -12.28 10.24 -17.14
C GLU A 181 -11.21 10.37 -16.06
N LYS A 182 -11.60 10.43 -14.77
CA LYS A 182 -10.64 10.43 -13.65
C LYS A 182 -9.75 9.18 -13.62
N THR A 183 -10.27 8.03 -14.03
CA THR A 183 -9.48 6.79 -14.09
C THR A 183 -8.50 6.81 -15.28
N LYS A 184 -8.91 7.35 -16.43
CA LYS A 184 -8.03 7.57 -17.58
C LYS A 184 -6.95 8.60 -17.28
N GLU A 185 -7.33 9.75 -16.72
CA GLU A 185 -6.40 10.79 -16.25
C GLU A 185 -5.38 10.23 -15.25
N LYS A 186 -5.81 9.36 -14.33
CA LYS A 186 -4.90 8.71 -13.39
C LYS A 186 -3.95 7.72 -14.06
N LEU A 187 -4.42 6.97 -15.06
CA LEU A 187 -3.59 6.05 -15.84
C LEU A 187 -2.57 6.83 -16.69
N GLU A 188 -2.99 7.90 -17.35
CA GLU A 188 -2.13 8.80 -18.11
C GLU A 188 -1.09 9.46 -17.21
N LEU A 189 -1.48 9.91 -16.01
CA LEU A 189 -0.55 10.44 -15.01
C LEU A 189 0.45 9.38 -14.57
N ASP A 190 0.02 8.15 -14.30
CA ASP A 190 0.91 7.05 -13.91
C ASP A 190 1.89 6.69 -15.05
N GLU A 191 1.45 6.75 -16.31
CA GLU A 191 2.30 6.55 -17.49
C GLU A 191 3.32 7.68 -17.66
N GLN A 192 2.90 8.94 -17.53
CA GLN A 192 3.79 10.09 -17.56
C GLN A 192 4.82 10.04 -16.42
N VAL A 193 4.40 9.65 -15.22
CA VAL A 193 5.29 9.45 -14.07
C VAL A 193 6.34 8.38 -14.37
N ARG A 194 5.94 7.24 -14.92
CA ARG A 194 6.86 6.16 -15.28
C ARG A 194 7.84 6.60 -16.37
N HIS A 195 7.35 7.28 -17.40
CA HIS A 195 8.18 7.80 -18.49
C HIS A 195 9.22 8.80 -17.96
N ASN A 196 8.82 9.73 -17.09
CA ASN A 196 9.74 10.69 -16.49
C ASN A 196 10.76 10.02 -15.56
N LEU A 197 10.36 9.01 -14.78
CA LEU A 197 11.29 8.23 -13.96
C LEU A 197 12.30 7.45 -14.81
N ASP A 198 11.89 6.91 -15.95
CA ASP A 198 12.80 6.18 -16.85
C ASP A 198 13.79 7.13 -17.53
N ARG A 199 13.33 8.32 -17.97
CA ARG A 199 14.21 9.39 -18.47
C ARG A 199 15.24 9.82 -17.43
N ILE A 200 14.81 10.12 -16.20
CA ILE A 200 15.71 10.50 -15.11
C ILE A 200 16.70 9.36 -14.84
N SER A 201 16.24 8.11 -14.77
CA SER A 201 17.11 6.96 -14.52
C SER A 201 18.17 6.82 -15.61
N LYS A 202 17.81 6.99 -16.88
CA LYS A 202 18.75 6.93 -17.99
C LYS A 202 19.85 8.00 -17.88
N ILE A 203 19.48 9.24 -17.55
CA ILE A 203 20.44 10.34 -17.34
C ILE A 203 21.41 10.01 -16.19
N LEU A 204 20.87 9.48 -15.08
CA LEU A 204 21.71 9.07 -13.95
C LEU A 204 22.66 7.95 -14.35
N ASP A 205 22.17 6.92 -15.03
CA ASP A 205 22.95 5.76 -15.45
C ASP A 205 24.11 6.18 -16.40
N GLU A 206 23.82 7.04 -17.38
CA GLU A 206 24.84 7.58 -18.30
C GLU A 206 25.92 8.39 -17.58
N ALA A 207 25.54 9.20 -16.58
CA ALA A 207 26.49 9.96 -15.77
C ALA A 207 27.39 9.02 -14.95
N TRP A 208 26.81 7.98 -14.36
CA TRP A 208 27.58 6.98 -13.62
C TRP A 208 28.52 6.15 -14.52
N ASP A 209 28.13 5.86 -15.77
CA ASP A 209 29.00 5.21 -16.75
C ASP A 209 30.20 6.10 -17.12
N ARG A 210 30.02 7.42 -17.14
CA ARG A 210 31.10 8.42 -17.28
C ARG A 210 31.90 8.64 -16.00
N LYS A 211 31.59 7.93 -14.90
CA LYS A 211 32.17 8.10 -13.57
C LYS A 211 31.93 9.49 -12.96
N GLU A 212 30.85 10.14 -13.37
CA GLU A 212 30.38 11.38 -12.77
C GLU A 212 29.49 11.05 -11.55
N LEU A 213 29.36 12.02 -10.65
CA LEU A 213 28.52 11.90 -9.45
C LEU A 213 27.28 12.77 -9.63
N PRO A 214 26.23 12.27 -10.32
CA PRO A 214 25.10 13.10 -10.70
C PRO A 214 24.31 13.51 -9.46
N ASN A 215 23.91 14.77 -9.43
CA ASN A 215 23.03 15.33 -8.41
C ASN A 215 21.78 15.94 -9.08
N ARG A 216 20.96 16.65 -8.32
CA ARG A 216 19.74 17.27 -8.86
C ARG A 216 20.01 18.28 -9.98
N THR A 217 21.10 19.04 -9.90
CA THR A 217 21.49 20.03 -10.92
C THR A 217 21.82 19.33 -12.24
N HIS A 218 22.56 18.23 -12.18
CA HIS A 218 22.86 17.40 -13.36
C HIS A 218 21.59 16.89 -14.06
N VAL A 219 20.57 16.51 -13.28
CA VAL A 219 19.29 16.07 -13.84
C VAL A 219 18.54 17.23 -14.50
N LEU A 220 18.52 18.42 -13.88
CA LEU A 220 17.85 19.61 -14.42
C LEU A 220 18.49 20.13 -15.72
N GLU A 221 19.82 20.10 -15.81
CA GLU A 221 20.53 20.48 -17.04
C GLU A 221 20.12 19.62 -18.25
N ASN A 222 19.83 18.33 -17.99
CA ASN A 222 19.43 17.37 -19.01
C ASN A 222 17.91 17.21 -19.16
N LEU A 223 17.11 17.76 -18.24
CA LEU A 223 15.65 17.78 -18.26
C LEU A 223 15.11 19.20 -18.11
N LYS A 224 14.93 19.87 -19.25
CA LYS A 224 14.37 21.23 -19.31
C LYS A 224 12.88 21.32 -18.97
N ASP A 225 12.20 20.17 -18.86
CA ASP A 225 10.76 20.08 -18.58
C ASP A 225 10.44 20.26 -17.08
N PHE A 226 11.45 20.33 -16.21
CA PHE A 226 11.31 20.49 -14.77
C PHE A 226 11.97 21.77 -14.27
N ASP A 227 11.30 22.46 -13.35
CA ASP A 227 11.92 23.39 -12.43
C ASP A 227 12.55 22.62 -11.24
N GLU A 228 13.41 23.31 -10.49
CA GLU A 228 14.13 22.70 -9.37
C GLU A 228 13.17 22.16 -8.29
N ASP A 229 12.18 22.97 -7.91
CA ASP A 229 11.18 22.59 -6.91
C ASP A 229 10.26 21.45 -7.40
N GLY A 230 9.83 21.49 -8.66
CA GLY A 230 9.04 20.42 -9.26
C GLY A 230 9.79 19.10 -9.35
N LEU A 231 11.08 19.12 -9.72
CA LEU A 231 11.90 17.89 -9.72
C LEU A 231 12.04 17.31 -8.31
N ILE A 232 12.31 18.15 -7.30
CA ILE A 232 12.45 17.70 -5.92
C ILE A 232 11.13 17.08 -5.43
N MET A 233 10.00 17.73 -5.68
CA MET A 233 8.68 17.24 -5.29
C MET A 233 8.33 15.94 -6.03
N PHE A 234 8.64 15.85 -7.32
CA PHE A 234 8.46 14.66 -8.13
C PHE A 234 9.26 13.47 -7.59
N LEU A 235 10.56 13.65 -7.33
CA LEU A 235 11.43 12.61 -6.77
C LEU A 235 10.97 12.18 -5.37
N LYS A 236 10.55 13.13 -4.53
CA LYS A 236 10.00 12.81 -3.19
C LYS A 236 8.72 11.99 -3.26
N LYS A 237 7.85 12.24 -4.23
CA LYS A 237 6.53 11.59 -4.37
C LYS A 237 6.63 10.24 -5.08
N TYR A 238 7.40 10.16 -6.15
CA TYR A 238 7.42 8.99 -7.05
C TYR A 238 8.79 8.28 -7.11
N GLY A 239 9.89 8.99 -6.86
CA GLY A 239 11.25 8.46 -7.01
C GLY A 239 11.73 7.50 -5.92
N ARG A 240 11.08 7.48 -4.73
CA ARG A 240 11.57 6.73 -3.55
C ARG A 240 11.88 5.25 -3.76
N LYS A 241 11.20 4.61 -4.72
CA LYS A 241 11.37 3.17 -5.00
C LYS A 241 12.42 2.89 -6.08
N GLU A 242 12.74 3.88 -6.92
CA GLU A 242 13.54 3.72 -8.13
C GLU A 242 14.84 4.51 -8.10
N ILE A 243 14.95 5.55 -7.29
CA ILE A 243 16.13 6.42 -7.20
C ILE A 243 16.56 6.51 -5.74
N TYR A 244 17.82 6.18 -5.49
CA TYR A 244 18.46 6.32 -4.20
C TYR A 244 19.33 7.57 -4.17
N SER A 245 19.62 8.05 -2.96
CA SER A 245 20.53 9.15 -2.76
C SER A 245 21.42 8.98 -1.54
N PHE A 246 22.61 9.56 -1.60
CA PHE A 246 23.55 9.62 -0.48
C PHE A 246 24.32 10.95 -0.50
N ARG A 247 24.90 11.33 0.63
CA ARG A 247 25.69 12.56 0.76
C ARG A 247 27.15 12.21 0.96
N VAL A 248 28.02 12.97 0.29
CA VAL A 248 29.45 12.99 0.58
C VAL A 248 29.67 14.01 1.70
N ARG A 249 30.39 13.63 2.74
CA ARG A 249 30.72 14.54 3.85
C ARG A 249 31.98 15.32 3.51
N ASN A 250 31.83 16.29 2.61
CA ASN A 250 32.90 17.16 2.17
C ASN A 250 32.37 18.59 2.04
N GLU A 251 33.20 19.59 2.34
CA GLU A 251 32.82 21.01 2.37
C GLU A 251 32.86 21.68 0.99
N ASP A 252 33.35 20.99 -0.04
CA ASP A 252 33.39 21.50 -1.40
C ASP A 252 31.97 21.78 -1.94
N PRO A 253 31.72 22.97 -2.53
CA PRO A 253 30.46 23.35 -3.14
C PRO A 253 29.85 22.30 -4.09
N LYS A 254 30.66 21.47 -4.76
CA LYS A 254 30.17 20.42 -5.66
C LYS A 254 29.40 19.30 -4.95
N TYR A 255 29.60 19.11 -3.65
CA TYR A 255 28.97 18.07 -2.84
C TYR A 255 27.83 18.56 -1.94
N VAL A 256 27.41 19.82 -2.11
CA VAL A 256 26.28 20.41 -1.37
C VAL A 256 25.00 19.58 -1.51
N TRP A 257 24.78 19.03 -2.71
CA TRP A 257 23.59 18.24 -3.01
C TRP A 257 23.86 16.73 -2.92
N PRO A 258 22.86 15.93 -2.49
CA PRO A 258 22.97 14.49 -2.50
C PRO A 258 23.24 13.95 -3.92
N ILE A 259 24.13 12.97 -3.99
CA ILE A 259 24.38 12.18 -5.21
C ILE A 259 23.20 11.25 -5.40
N LEU A 260 22.73 11.14 -6.64
CA LEU A 260 21.59 10.33 -7.06
C LEU A 260 22.07 9.11 -7.84
N ILE A 261 21.40 7.99 -7.66
CA ILE A 261 21.72 6.75 -8.37
C ILE A 261 20.45 5.93 -8.57
N SER A 262 20.24 5.40 -9.78
CA SER A 262 19.07 4.59 -10.07
C SER A 262 19.19 3.19 -9.45
N LYS A 263 18.05 2.62 -9.08
CA LYS A 263 17.96 1.24 -8.58
C LYS A 263 18.42 0.22 -9.62
N LYS A 264 18.07 0.43 -10.89
CA LYS A 264 18.47 -0.43 -12.01
C LYS A 264 19.99 -0.47 -12.13
N TYR A 265 20.64 0.69 -12.01
CA TYR A 265 22.11 0.77 -12.05
C TYR A 265 22.78 0.07 -10.88
N ILE A 266 22.25 0.25 -9.66
CA ILE A 266 22.71 -0.50 -8.47
C ILE A 266 22.61 -2.01 -8.69
N GLN A 267 21.50 -2.49 -9.27
CA GLN A 267 21.31 -3.91 -9.53
C GLN A 267 22.34 -4.48 -10.53
N ARG A 268 22.72 -3.69 -11.54
CA ARG A 268 23.68 -4.11 -12.57
C ARG A 268 25.14 -3.97 -12.12
N HIS A 269 25.49 -2.85 -11.51
CA HIS A 269 26.89 -2.46 -11.26
C HIS A 269 27.25 -2.30 -9.77
N GLY A 270 26.27 -2.35 -8.87
CA GLY A 270 26.47 -2.00 -7.46
C GLY A 270 27.50 -2.87 -6.74
N ARG A 271 27.60 -4.18 -7.04
CA ARG A 271 28.63 -5.04 -6.44
C ARG A 271 30.04 -4.64 -6.86
N ARG A 272 30.22 -4.26 -8.14
CA ARG A 272 31.51 -3.79 -8.67
C ARG A 272 31.88 -2.46 -8.01
N LEU A 273 30.96 -1.49 -8.02
CA LEU A 273 31.17 -0.17 -7.42
C LEU A 273 31.48 -0.24 -5.93
N TYR A 274 30.82 -1.14 -5.20
CA TYR A 274 31.08 -1.33 -3.79
C TYR A 274 32.49 -1.88 -3.54
N LYS A 275 32.92 -2.88 -4.31
CA LYS A 275 34.26 -3.43 -4.21
C LYS A 275 35.33 -2.38 -4.55
N GLU A 276 35.15 -1.64 -5.65
CA GLU A 276 36.03 -0.54 -6.05
C GLU A 276 36.11 0.55 -4.96
N ALA A 277 34.98 0.89 -4.34
CA ALA A 277 34.94 1.89 -3.27
C ALA A 277 35.70 1.44 -2.01
N ILE A 278 35.57 0.17 -1.60
CA ILE A 278 36.35 -0.39 -0.49
C ILE A 278 37.85 -0.33 -0.82
N GLU A 279 38.24 -0.83 -2.01
CA GLU A 279 39.64 -0.87 -2.41
C GLU A 279 40.28 0.53 -2.47
N GLU A 280 39.58 1.51 -3.04
CA GLU A 280 40.08 2.88 -3.10
C GLU A 280 40.06 3.58 -1.74
N ALA A 281 39.04 3.36 -0.90
CA ALA A 281 39.01 3.90 0.46
C ALA A 281 40.17 3.34 1.29
N ASP A 282 40.43 2.03 1.24
CA ASP A 282 41.54 1.39 1.95
C ASP A 282 42.91 1.85 1.43
N LYS A 283 43.07 2.04 0.11
CA LYS A 283 44.28 2.65 -0.47
C LYS A 283 44.52 4.05 0.07
N GLN A 284 43.48 4.88 0.17
CA GLN A 284 43.62 6.22 0.75
C GLN A 284 43.90 6.17 2.26
N ARG A 285 43.29 5.25 3.02
CA ARG A 285 43.59 5.06 4.47
C ARG A 285 45.05 4.68 4.70
N ALA A 286 45.62 3.85 3.83
CA ALA A 286 47.00 3.39 3.93
C ALA A 286 48.03 4.35 3.31
N ALA A 287 47.59 5.38 2.58
CA ALA A 287 48.49 6.33 1.94
C ALA A 287 49.10 7.30 2.96
N SER A 288 50.41 7.56 2.83
CA SER A 288 51.10 8.53 3.69
C SER A 288 50.62 9.98 3.49
N MET A 289 50.03 10.28 2.33
CA MET A 289 49.35 11.55 2.03
C MET A 289 48.07 11.25 1.26
N PRO A 290 46.92 11.11 1.95
CA PRO A 290 45.64 10.81 1.32
C PRO A 290 45.10 12.00 0.54
N ASN A 291 44.46 11.73 -0.60
CA ASN A 291 43.60 12.71 -1.25
C ASN A 291 42.26 12.73 -0.51
N GLN A 292 42.04 13.76 0.32
CA GLN A 292 40.88 13.89 1.19
C GLN A 292 39.55 13.82 0.40
N GLU A 293 39.47 14.49 -0.74
CA GLU A 293 38.27 14.49 -1.56
C GLU A 293 37.92 13.08 -2.06
N LYS A 294 38.92 12.37 -2.62
CA LYS A 294 38.74 10.99 -3.07
C LYS A 294 38.34 10.08 -1.90
N PHE A 295 38.99 10.25 -0.75
CA PHE A 295 38.69 9.47 0.44
C PHE A 295 37.24 9.67 0.90
N ASP A 296 36.76 10.92 0.98
CA ASP A 296 35.40 11.23 1.39
C ASP A 296 34.35 10.64 0.43
N VAL A 297 34.62 10.75 -0.88
CA VAL A 297 33.74 10.19 -1.93
C VAL A 297 33.66 8.68 -1.83
N PHE A 298 34.80 7.98 -1.80
CA PHE A 298 34.80 6.51 -1.78
C PHE A 298 34.26 5.96 -0.46
N THR A 299 34.54 6.62 0.66
CA THR A 299 33.94 6.25 1.96
C THR A 299 32.42 6.44 1.95
N ALA A 300 31.91 7.52 1.34
CA ALA A 300 30.47 7.73 1.22
C ALA A 300 29.79 6.67 0.34
N ILE A 301 30.46 6.24 -0.74
CA ILE A 301 29.99 5.17 -1.62
C ILE A 301 30.03 3.82 -0.89
N GLU A 302 31.12 3.52 -0.17
CA GLU A 302 31.27 2.33 0.67
C GLU A 302 30.13 2.22 1.69
N ASP A 303 29.92 3.27 2.49
CA ASP A 303 28.86 3.36 3.50
C ASP A 303 27.46 3.15 2.90
N PHE A 304 27.22 3.78 1.75
CA PHE A 304 25.94 3.70 1.05
C PHE A 304 25.63 2.27 0.59
N PHE A 305 26.55 1.65 -0.15
CA PHE A 305 26.35 0.29 -0.65
C PHE A 305 26.38 -0.76 0.47
N GLY A 306 27.20 -0.56 1.51
CA GLY A 306 27.20 -1.40 2.71
C GLY A 306 25.82 -1.46 3.36
N ARG A 307 25.15 -0.32 3.52
CA ARG A 307 23.76 -0.26 4.05
C ARG A 307 22.74 -0.90 3.12
N ILE A 308 22.90 -0.74 1.80
CA ILE A 308 21.98 -1.34 0.82
C ILE A 308 22.10 -2.86 0.83
N PHE A 309 23.31 -3.40 0.79
CA PHE A 309 23.53 -4.84 0.73
C PHE A 309 23.28 -5.54 2.08
N ALA A 310 23.56 -4.88 3.21
CA ALA A 310 23.23 -5.41 4.53
C ALA A 310 21.71 -5.57 4.75
N ARG A 311 20.88 -4.73 4.13
CA ARG A 311 19.40 -4.84 4.18
C ARG A 311 18.84 -5.91 3.23
N SER A 312 19.67 -6.47 2.35
CA SER A 312 19.26 -7.49 1.36
C SER A 312 19.60 -8.93 1.77
N ARG A 313 20.22 -9.11 2.94
CA ARG A 313 20.41 -10.40 3.62
C ARG A 313 19.33 -10.60 4.67
#